data_AF-A0A4U0WTJ6-F1
#
_entry.id   AF-A0A4U0WTJ6-F1
#
_cell.length_a   1.000
_cell.length_b   1.000
_cell.length_c   1.000
_cell.angle_alpha   90.00
_cell.angle_beta   90.00
_cell.angle_gamma   90.00
#
_symmetry.space_group_name_H-M   'P 1'
#
loop_
_entity.id
_entity.type
_entity.pdbx_description
1 polymer ?
#
loop_
_entity_poly.entity_id
_entity_poly.type
_entity_poly.pdbx_seq_one_letter_code
_entity_poly.pdbx_strand_id
1 'polypeptide(L)'
;MSSRVEIVPINTGSNGDPSHRPSTGTHTLDDPPTNYLEKLGTLWMKHRGDARPGILYKLDKLPDGYTVWEKPRKTDPKHVDKWLFGNPNHKTFDSPNRFFPHFLHLMNSGGNSVDCPCTVCTTRGRSMSTAGVSTRLPGADAASHEAVNDIAGVPLDCEGTPDVFQILIDKLKRDHKLDTPITQLMSLNWCAHRLMAQGILETLAGTANWLPRPLEMALFVREFEKDEELCRDSSGNFRLYNTKTKAFSGFPEWEAGVIGEVPQEELRLDDLITETEKETNVSMSGIRVEPYSNPNLASTSTKDNKFWSKRHKYVPMHHVRPFIFWQEYLRGIPEQEWHPTIKHVLTAMATLALTDR
;
A
#
# COMPACT_ATOMS: atom_id res chain seq x y z
N MET A 1 -18.05 -37.49 -7.67
CA MET A 1 -17.61 -36.46 -8.63
C MET A 1 -16.09 -36.34 -8.51
N SER A 2 -15.34 -36.62 -9.56
CA SER A 2 -13.87 -36.58 -9.50
C SER A 2 -13.40 -35.14 -9.43
N SER A 3 -12.83 -34.72 -8.30
CA SER A 3 -12.26 -33.38 -8.13
C SER A 3 -11.12 -33.19 -9.13
N ARG A 4 -11.21 -32.16 -9.99
CA ARG A 4 -10.16 -31.85 -10.96
C ARG A 4 -8.92 -31.32 -10.21
N VAL A 5 -7.78 -31.99 -10.37
CA VAL A 5 -6.49 -31.55 -9.81
C VAL A 5 -5.72 -30.77 -10.88
N GLU A 6 -5.29 -29.56 -10.54
CA GLU A 6 -4.48 -28.69 -11.40
C GLU A 6 -3.05 -28.58 -10.85
N ILE A 7 -2.07 -28.86 -11.71
CA ILE A 7 -0.65 -28.78 -11.35
C ILE A 7 -0.17 -27.34 -11.54
N VAL A 8 0.40 -26.76 -10.48
CA VAL A 8 0.87 -25.38 -10.46
C VAL A 8 2.41 -25.38 -10.49
N PRO A 9 3.03 -24.92 -11.59
CA PRO A 9 4.49 -24.90 -11.69
C PRO A 9 5.10 -23.81 -10.82
N ILE A 10 6.16 -24.14 -10.08
CA ILE A 10 6.96 -23.16 -9.32
C ILE A 10 8.13 -22.61 -10.14
N ASN A 11 8.70 -21.47 -9.73
CA ASN A 11 9.95 -21.01 -10.32
C ASN A 11 11.14 -21.91 -9.89
N THR A 12 12.29 -21.78 -10.56
CA THR A 12 13.50 -22.54 -10.22
C THR A 12 14.30 -21.93 -9.06
N GLY A 13 13.84 -20.81 -8.50
CA GLY A 13 14.54 -20.09 -7.44
C GLY A 13 14.42 -20.81 -6.10
N SER A 14 15.53 -21.24 -5.53
CA SER A 14 15.56 -21.87 -4.21
C SER A 14 16.82 -21.50 -3.43
N ASN A 15 16.66 -21.34 -2.12
CA ASN A 15 17.76 -21.24 -1.17
C ASN A 15 18.02 -22.57 -0.45
N GLY A 16 17.42 -23.67 -0.89
CA GLY A 16 17.45 -24.94 -0.17
C GLY A 16 18.87 -25.49 -0.03
N ASP A 17 19.19 -25.99 1.16
CA ASP A 17 20.41 -26.72 1.46
C ASP A 17 20.14 -28.23 1.45
N PRO A 18 20.57 -28.96 0.40
CA PRO A 18 20.35 -30.41 0.29
C PRO A 18 21.07 -31.24 1.37
N SER A 19 22.05 -30.66 2.07
CA SER A 19 22.80 -31.31 3.14
C SER A 19 22.03 -31.34 4.46
N HIS A 20 21.08 -30.42 4.65
CA HIS A 20 20.21 -30.40 5.81
C HIS A 20 19.18 -31.53 5.72
N ARG A 21 19.53 -32.67 6.32
CA ARG A 21 18.72 -33.89 6.37
C ARG A 21 18.68 -34.42 7.81
N PRO A 22 17.65 -35.20 8.19
CA PRO A 22 17.63 -35.86 9.49
C PRO A 22 18.79 -36.85 9.63
N SER A 23 19.21 -37.09 10.89
CA SER A 23 20.21 -38.12 11.19
C SER A 23 19.74 -39.50 10.73
N THR A 24 20.67 -40.30 10.20
CA THR A 24 20.40 -41.61 9.61
C THR A 24 19.56 -42.51 10.54
N GLY A 25 18.50 -43.10 10.00
CA GLY A 25 17.64 -44.06 10.71
C GLY A 25 16.58 -43.47 11.64
N THR A 26 16.46 -42.13 11.71
CA THR A 26 15.48 -41.48 12.62
C THR A 26 14.15 -41.10 11.96
N HIS A 27 14.13 -40.94 10.64
CA HIS A 27 12.97 -40.52 9.85
C HIS A 27 12.93 -41.29 8.52
N THR A 28 11.74 -41.40 7.93
CA THR A 28 11.52 -41.92 6.58
C THR A 28 11.25 -40.76 5.61
N LEU A 29 11.77 -40.85 4.38
CA LEU A 29 11.56 -39.81 3.36
C LEU A 29 10.11 -39.92 2.83
N ASP A 30 9.39 -38.80 2.79
CA ASP A 30 8.05 -38.69 2.20
C ASP A 30 8.16 -38.15 0.77
N ASP A 31 8.17 -39.05 -0.22
CA ASP A 31 8.37 -38.73 -1.64
C ASP A 31 7.38 -39.51 -2.54
N PRO A 32 6.47 -38.82 -3.27
CA PRO A 32 6.27 -37.38 -3.31
C PRO A 32 5.54 -36.87 -2.06
N PRO A 33 5.92 -35.69 -1.52
CA PRO A 33 5.34 -35.12 -0.31
C PRO A 33 3.96 -34.51 -0.57
N THR A 34 2.98 -35.36 -0.86
CA THR A 34 1.70 -34.99 -1.45
C THR A 34 0.93 -33.98 -0.58
N ASN A 35 0.99 -34.13 0.75
CA ASN A 35 0.35 -33.20 1.68
C ASN A 35 0.91 -31.77 1.57
N TYR A 36 2.23 -31.62 1.47
CA TYR A 36 2.88 -30.32 1.31
C TYR A 36 2.57 -29.73 -0.06
N LEU A 37 2.67 -30.52 -1.13
CA LEU A 37 2.43 -30.05 -2.50
C LEU A 37 0.99 -29.56 -2.70
N GLU A 38 -0.01 -30.27 -2.18
CA GLU A 38 -1.42 -29.88 -2.29
C GLU A 38 -1.75 -28.65 -1.43
N LYS A 39 -1.24 -28.62 -0.19
CA LYS A 39 -1.52 -27.51 0.73
C LYS A 39 -0.86 -26.22 0.26
N LEU A 40 0.40 -26.27 -0.16
CA LEU A 40 1.12 -25.11 -0.69
C LEU A 40 0.52 -24.65 -2.02
N GLY A 41 0.17 -25.58 -2.93
CA GLY A 41 -0.48 -25.24 -4.20
C GLY A 41 -1.79 -24.49 -3.97
N THR A 42 -2.62 -24.98 -3.05
CA THR A 42 -3.88 -24.32 -2.69
C THR A 42 -3.66 -22.95 -2.06
N LEU A 43 -2.71 -22.82 -1.12
CA LEU A 43 -2.39 -21.54 -0.48
C LEU A 43 -1.84 -20.53 -1.50
N TRP A 44 -1.01 -20.98 -2.43
CA TRP A 44 -0.40 -20.13 -3.44
C TRP A 44 -1.42 -19.59 -4.43
N MET A 45 -2.30 -20.45 -4.96
CA MET A 45 -3.37 -20.01 -5.86
C MET A 45 -4.34 -19.05 -5.18
N LYS A 46 -4.65 -19.27 -3.90
CA LYS A 46 -5.45 -18.33 -3.11
C LYS A 46 -4.75 -16.99 -2.92
N HIS A 47 -3.45 -17.00 -2.63
CA HIS A 47 -2.67 -15.77 -2.45
C HIS A 47 -2.59 -14.92 -3.71
N ARG A 48 -2.52 -15.55 -4.91
CA ARG A 48 -2.53 -14.84 -6.20
C ARG A 48 -3.93 -14.38 -6.65
N GLY A 49 -4.99 -14.87 -6.02
CA GLY A 49 -6.37 -14.63 -6.47
C GLY A 49 -6.85 -15.55 -7.60
N ASP A 50 -6.05 -16.55 -8.00
CA ASP A 50 -6.36 -17.46 -9.13
C ASP A 50 -7.16 -18.71 -8.72
N ALA A 51 -7.50 -18.86 -7.43
CA ALA A 51 -8.17 -20.04 -6.93
C ALA A 51 -9.64 -20.11 -7.41
N ARG A 52 -10.01 -21.22 -8.06
CA ARG A 52 -11.35 -21.47 -8.58
C ARG A 52 -12.12 -22.46 -7.70
N PRO A 53 -13.44 -22.26 -7.49
CA PRO A 53 -14.27 -23.21 -6.76
C PRO A 53 -14.25 -24.61 -7.39
N GLY A 54 -14.12 -25.66 -6.56
CA GLY A 54 -14.19 -27.05 -7.02
C GLY A 54 -12.92 -27.62 -7.67
N ILE A 55 -11.83 -26.86 -7.73
CA ILE A 55 -10.52 -27.32 -8.23
C ILE A 55 -9.56 -27.53 -7.05
N LEU A 56 -8.84 -28.65 -7.07
CA LEU A 56 -7.73 -28.93 -6.16
C LEU A 56 -6.41 -28.52 -6.82
N TYR A 57 -5.52 -27.89 -6.07
CA TYR A 57 -4.24 -27.40 -6.58
C TYR A 57 -3.10 -28.16 -5.96
N LYS A 58 -2.12 -28.56 -6.77
CA LYS A 58 -0.91 -29.25 -6.34
C LYS A 58 0.31 -28.60 -6.99
N LEU A 59 1.34 -28.27 -6.21
CA LEU A 59 2.61 -27.84 -6.80
C LEU A 59 3.23 -28.96 -7.64
N ASP A 60 3.92 -28.59 -8.74
CA ASP A 60 4.68 -29.54 -9.56
C ASP A 60 5.83 -30.19 -8.79
N LYS A 61 6.52 -29.40 -7.95
CA LYS A 61 7.58 -29.84 -7.04
C LYS A 61 7.73 -28.92 -5.83
N LEU A 62 8.53 -29.35 -4.84
CA LEU A 62 9.05 -28.44 -3.81
C LEU A 62 10.24 -27.63 -4.38
N PRO A 63 10.56 -26.45 -3.80
CA PRO A 63 11.78 -25.73 -4.14
C PRO A 63 13.02 -26.63 -3.98
N ASP A 64 13.96 -26.51 -4.90
CA ASP A 64 15.13 -27.40 -4.97
C ASP A 64 15.92 -27.38 -3.65
N GLY A 65 16.33 -28.55 -3.16
CA GLY A 65 17.02 -28.69 -1.87
C GLY A 65 16.11 -28.87 -0.64
N TYR A 66 14.78 -28.71 -0.79
CA TYR A 66 13.82 -29.04 0.27
C TYR A 66 13.29 -30.47 0.14
N THR A 67 13.17 -31.17 1.27
CA THR A 67 12.63 -32.54 1.34
C THR A 67 11.74 -32.70 2.58
N VAL A 68 10.69 -33.51 2.50
CA VAL A 68 9.84 -33.83 3.66
C VAL A 68 10.21 -35.18 4.21
N TRP A 69 10.33 -35.26 5.53
CA TRP A 69 10.63 -36.47 6.26
C TRP A 69 9.59 -36.69 7.34
N GLU A 70 9.28 -37.93 7.63
CA GLU A 70 8.24 -38.30 8.56
C GLU A 70 8.75 -39.27 9.64
N LYS A 71 8.10 -39.22 10.81
CA LYS A 71 8.44 -40.06 11.95
C LYS A 71 7.19 -40.42 12.75
N PRO A 72 6.97 -41.71 13.04
CA PRO A 72 5.93 -42.13 14.00
C PRO A 72 6.23 -41.60 15.40
N ARG A 73 5.19 -41.18 16.13
CA ARG A 73 5.34 -40.79 17.54
C ARG A 73 5.68 -41.99 18.40
N LYS A 74 6.58 -41.80 19.38
CA LYS A 74 6.95 -42.83 20.35
C LYS A 74 5.75 -43.29 21.20
N THR A 75 4.84 -42.38 21.52
CA THR A 75 3.68 -42.63 22.37
C THR A 75 2.49 -43.23 21.61
N ASP A 76 2.37 -42.94 20.32
CA ASP A 76 1.33 -43.48 19.44
C ASP A 76 1.89 -43.67 18.03
N PRO A 77 2.36 -44.89 17.69
CA PRO A 77 2.94 -45.17 16.38
C PRO A 77 1.98 -45.00 15.20
N LYS A 78 0.67 -44.87 15.42
CA LYS A 78 -0.31 -44.58 14.36
C LYS A 78 -0.27 -43.11 13.94
N HIS A 79 0.23 -42.22 14.80
CA HIS A 79 0.37 -40.81 14.49
C HIS A 79 1.77 -40.53 13.93
N VAL A 80 1.81 -40.06 12.69
CA VAL A 80 3.05 -39.73 11.98
C VAL A 80 3.18 -38.22 11.89
N ASP A 81 4.27 -37.67 12.44
CA ASP A 81 4.60 -36.26 12.30
C ASP A 81 5.49 -36.06 11.07
N LYS A 82 5.31 -34.95 10.35
CA LYS A 82 6.03 -34.64 9.12
C LYS A 82 6.75 -33.30 9.23
N TRP A 83 8.01 -33.27 8.81
CA TRP A 83 8.85 -32.08 8.83
C TRP A 83 9.49 -31.83 7.48
N LEU A 84 9.48 -30.57 7.08
CA LEU A 84 10.21 -30.09 5.91
C LEU A 84 11.63 -29.68 6.32
N PHE A 85 12.61 -30.34 5.71
CA PHE A 85 14.04 -30.10 5.80
C PHE A 85 14.54 -29.33 4.58
N GLY A 86 15.73 -28.73 4.68
CA GLY A 86 16.37 -27.98 3.59
C GLY A 86 16.56 -26.49 3.84
N ASN A 87 16.13 -25.93 4.99
CA ASN A 87 16.43 -24.52 5.29
C ASN A 87 17.94 -24.32 5.59
N PRO A 88 18.59 -23.26 5.07
CA PRO A 88 20.01 -22.94 5.34
C PRO A 88 20.38 -22.73 6.80
N ASN A 89 19.42 -22.33 7.65
CA ASN A 89 19.64 -22.16 9.09
C ASN A 89 19.57 -23.50 9.85
N HIS A 90 19.52 -24.65 9.15
CA HIS A 90 19.40 -25.99 9.72
C HIS A 90 18.23 -26.14 10.71
N LYS A 91 17.12 -25.45 10.42
CA LYS A 91 15.86 -25.53 11.16
C LYS A 91 14.76 -26.08 10.26
N THR A 92 13.89 -26.92 10.82
CA THR A 92 12.81 -27.55 10.07
C THR A 92 11.51 -26.75 10.18
N PHE A 93 10.61 -26.97 9.22
CA PHE A 93 9.22 -26.54 9.33
C PHE A 93 8.36 -27.77 9.66
N ASP A 94 7.45 -27.62 10.61
CA ASP A 94 6.55 -28.67 11.11
C ASP A 94 5.18 -28.68 10.42
N SER A 95 4.92 -27.73 9.52
CA SER A 95 3.68 -27.68 8.75
C SER A 95 3.83 -26.88 7.45
N PRO A 96 3.02 -27.18 6.42
CA PRO A 96 2.98 -26.38 5.20
C PRO A 96 2.62 -24.91 5.46
N ASN A 97 1.74 -24.63 6.42
CA ASN A 97 1.34 -23.27 6.78
C ASN A 97 2.51 -22.46 7.34
N ARG A 98 3.36 -23.08 8.18
CA ARG A 98 4.55 -22.42 8.74
C ARG A 98 5.64 -22.19 7.68
N PHE A 99 5.71 -23.08 6.69
CA PHE A 99 6.61 -22.92 5.55
C PHE A 99 6.12 -21.90 4.53
N PHE A 100 4.80 -21.70 4.40
CA PHE A 100 4.23 -20.88 3.33
C PHE A 100 4.80 -19.45 3.21
N PRO A 101 5.05 -18.69 4.30
CA PRO A 101 5.73 -17.38 4.20
C PRO A 101 7.14 -17.48 3.60
N HIS A 102 7.87 -18.55 3.92
CA HIS A 102 9.19 -18.81 3.33
C HIS A 102 9.07 -19.15 1.86
N PHE A 103 8.14 -20.05 1.51
CA PHE A 103 7.83 -20.40 0.12
C PHE A 103 7.48 -19.18 -0.74
N LEU A 104 6.60 -18.30 -0.24
CA LEU A 104 6.20 -17.09 -0.94
C LEU A 104 7.41 -16.17 -1.20
N HIS A 105 8.27 -16.01 -0.20
CA HIS A 105 9.50 -15.24 -0.36
C HIS A 105 10.41 -15.85 -1.44
N LEU A 106 10.57 -17.18 -1.48
CA LEU A 106 11.36 -17.82 -2.54
C LEU A 106 10.77 -17.59 -3.94
N MET A 107 9.44 -17.67 -4.06
CA MET A 107 8.76 -17.45 -5.33
C MET A 107 8.89 -16.00 -5.83
N ASN A 108 8.93 -15.02 -4.92
CA ASN A 108 9.03 -13.60 -5.26
C ASN A 108 10.48 -13.13 -5.44
N SER A 109 11.42 -13.70 -4.70
CA SER A 109 12.82 -13.27 -4.65
C SER A 109 13.76 -14.13 -5.52
N GLY A 110 13.23 -15.10 -6.26
CA GLY A 110 14.04 -15.98 -7.13
C GLY A 110 15.02 -16.87 -6.37
N GLY A 111 14.72 -17.23 -5.11
CA GLY A 111 15.59 -18.06 -4.27
C GLY A 111 16.53 -17.31 -3.33
N ASN A 112 16.47 -15.97 -3.24
CA ASN A 112 17.18 -15.24 -2.18
C ASN A 112 16.54 -15.51 -0.80
N SER A 113 17.35 -15.53 0.26
CA SER A 113 16.95 -15.77 1.66
C SER A 113 17.05 -14.54 2.56
N VAL A 114 17.55 -13.41 2.04
CA VAL A 114 17.68 -12.13 2.75
C VAL A 114 16.30 -11.58 3.12
N ASP A 115 16.15 -11.16 4.38
CA ASP A 115 14.92 -10.58 4.96
C ASP A 115 13.66 -11.44 4.83
N CYS A 116 13.82 -12.77 4.81
CA CYS A 116 12.68 -13.67 4.80
C CYS A 116 11.83 -13.52 6.08
N PRO A 117 10.52 -13.19 5.96
CA PRO A 117 9.64 -12.92 7.11
C PRO A 117 9.20 -14.19 7.86
N CYS A 118 9.67 -15.37 7.46
CA CYS A 118 9.23 -16.62 8.07
C CYS A 118 9.77 -16.77 9.50
N THR A 119 9.03 -17.50 10.34
CA THR A 119 9.39 -17.73 11.75
C THR A 119 10.75 -18.42 11.94
N VAL A 120 11.22 -19.15 10.93
CA VAL A 120 12.49 -19.89 10.96
C VAL A 120 13.69 -18.98 10.65
N CYS A 121 13.55 -18.04 9.71
CA CYS A 121 14.60 -17.09 9.34
C CYS A 121 14.69 -15.90 10.31
N THR A 122 13.58 -15.48 10.90
CA THR A 122 13.51 -14.34 11.83
C THR A 122 13.91 -14.66 13.27
N THR A 123 13.98 -15.94 13.66
CA THR A 123 14.38 -16.33 15.03
C THR A 123 15.89 -16.24 15.24
N ARG A 124 16.40 -15.00 15.38
CA ARG A 124 17.54 -14.67 16.26
C ARG A 124 16.97 -14.27 17.63
N GLY A 125 17.11 -15.17 18.59
CA GLY A 125 16.90 -15.03 20.04
C GLY A 125 15.91 -13.97 20.57
N ARG A 126 14.64 -14.35 20.80
CA ARG A 126 13.84 -13.77 21.89
C ARG A 126 12.84 -14.81 22.41
N SER A 127 13.00 -15.15 23.69
CA SER A 127 12.06 -15.94 24.48
C SER A 127 10.74 -15.20 24.59
N MET A 128 9.62 -15.86 24.27
CA MET A 128 8.28 -15.32 24.46
C MET A 128 7.84 -15.53 25.92
N SER A 129 7.46 -14.44 26.58
CA SER A 129 6.46 -14.48 27.65
C SER A 129 5.19 -13.81 27.15
N THR A 130 4.11 -14.57 27.18
CA THR A 130 2.73 -14.16 26.92
C THR A 130 2.19 -13.30 28.05
N ALA A 131 1.67 -12.11 27.75
CA ALA A 131 0.39 -11.56 28.22
C ALA A 131 0.29 -10.05 27.95
N GLY A 132 -0.90 -9.62 27.48
CA GLY A 132 -1.36 -8.24 27.63
C GLY A 132 -1.47 -7.43 26.34
N VAL A 133 -2.69 -7.39 25.79
CA VAL A 133 -3.14 -6.39 24.82
C VAL A 133 -2.96 -4.99 25.41
N SER A 134 -2.18 -4.13 24.75
CA SER A 134 -2.34 -2.68 24.85
C SER A 134 -1.84 -2.00 23.58
N THR A 135 -2.79 -1.36 22.90
CA THR A 135 -2.63 -0.46 21.77
C THR A 135 -1.86 0.78 22.21
N ARG A 136 -0.56 0.84 21.93
CA ARG A 136 0.20 2.09 21.88
C ARG A 136 1.23 1.97 20.75
N LEU A 137 1.08 2.84 19.75
CA LEU A 137 2.18 3.21 18.86
C LEU A 137 3.18 4.05 19.68
N PRO A 138 4.46 3.68 19.80
CA PRO A 138 5.49 4.62 20.20
C PRO A 138 6.08 5.22 18.92
N GLY A 139 6.13 6.55 18.93
CA GLY A 139 6.84 7.33 17.96
C GLY A 139 8.34 7.10 17.99
N ALA A 140 9.00 7.76 17.04
CA ALA A 140 10.43 7.82 16.85
C ALA A 140 11.19 8.02 18.17
N ASP A 141 11.88 6.98 18.61
CA ASP A 141 13.12 7.13 19.36
C ASP A 141 14.26 6.97 18.36
N ALA A 142 14.97 8.08 18.18
CA ALA A 142 16.27 8.11 17.55
C ALA A 142 17.27 7.25 18.35
N ALA A 143 18.27 6.72 17.63
CA ALA A 143 19.44 5.97 18.09
C ALA A 143 19.31 4.44 18.11
N SER A 144 19.63 3.84 16.95
CA SER A 144 20.82 2.97 16.85
C SER A 144 21.29 2.91 15.39
N HIS A 145 22.04 3.93 14.99
CA HIS A 145 23.04 3.78 13.93
C HIS A 145 24.06 2.75 14.43
N GLU A 146 23.84 1.47 14.20
CA GLU A 146 24.84 0.38 14.31
C GLU A 146 24.16 -0.97 14.09
N ALA A 147 23.93 -1.35 12.82
CA ALA A 147 23.93 -2.74 12.32
C ALA A 147 23.40 -2.84 10.87
N VAL A 148 23.81 -1.94 9.97
CA VAL A 148 23.71 -2.20 8.52
C VAL A 148 25.02 -1.72 7.87
N ASN A 149 26.13 -2.36 8.21
CA ASN A 149 27.37 -2.29 7.46
C ASN A 149 27.84 -3.73 7.23
N ASP A 150 27.49 -4.29 6.08
CA ASP A 150 28.39 -4.98 5.15
C ASP A 150 27.60 -5.84 4.15
N ILE A 151 27.05 -5.20 3.11
CA ILE A 151 27.16 -5.73 1.76
C ILE A 151 28.18 -4.82 1.08
N ALA A 152 29.46 -5.21 1.12
CA ALA A 152 30.54 -4.39 0.64
C ALA A 152 30.25 -3.85 -0.78
N GLY A 153 30.09 -2.53 -0.90
CA GLY A 153 30.06 -1.80 -2.16
C GLY A 153 28.71 -1.50 -2.80
N VAL A 154 27.57 -1.80 -2.15
CA VAL A 154 26.24 -1.42 -2.68
C VAL A 154 25.81 -0.07 -2.07
N PRO A 155 25.60 1.00 -2.87
CA PRO A 155 25.05 2.25 -2.38
C PRO A 155 23.67 2.03 -1.74
N LEU A 156 23.45 2.61 -0.55
CA LEU A 156 22.17 2.58 0.17
C LEU A 156 21.56 3.98 0.20
N ASP A 157 20.23 4.04 0.18
CA ASP A 157 19.46 5.28 0.32
C ASP A 157 19.28 5.67 1.80
N CYS A 158 18.52 6.75 2.05
CA CYS A 158 18.23 7.21 3.40
C CYS A 158 17.32 6.28 4.20
N GLU A 159 16.62 5.34 3.55
CA GLU A 159 15.78 4.32 4.19
C GLU A 159 16.56 3.03 4.47
N GLY A 160 17.85 2.96 4.11
CA GLY A 160 18.70 1.79 4.28
C GLY A 160 18.43 0.69 3.25
N THR A 161 17.70 1.00 2.17
CA THR A 161 17.49 0.09 1.04
C THR A 161 18.51 0.36 -0.07
N PRO A 162 18.78 -0.57 -1.01
CA PRO A 162 19.68 -0.29 -2.12
C PRO A 162 19.26 0.94 -2.90
N ASP A 163 20.17 1.91 -3.05
CA ASP A 163 19.95 3.11 -3.87
C ASP A 163 20.01 2.71 -5.35
N VAL A 164 18.88 2.24 -5.86
CA VAL A 164 18.73 1.78 -7.24
C VAL A 164 19.08 2.90 -8.22
N PHE A 165 18.83 4.17 -7.91
CA PHE A 165 19.17 5.27 -8.79
C PHE A 165 20.67 5.49 -8.89
N GLN A 166 21.37 5.51 -7.76
CA GLN A 166 22.83 5.64 -7.76
C GLN A 166 23.49 4.46 -8.48
N ILE A 167 23.00 3.24 -8.28
CA ILE A 167 23.46 2.03 -8.98
C ILE A 167 23.24 2.15 -10.49
N LEU A 168 22.06 2.62 -10.93
CA LEU A 168 21.75 2.81 -12.34
C LEU A 168 22.57 3.95 -12.96
N ILE A 169 22.78 5.05 -12.24
CA ILE A 169 23.64 6.15 -12.66
C ILE A 169 25.08 5.65 -12.86
N ASP A 170 25.61 4.84 -11.95
CA ASP A 170 26.97 4.32 -12.06
C ASP A 170 27.11 3.27 -13.17
N LYS A 171 26.05 2.51 -13.48
CA LYS A 171 25.99 1.68 -14.70
C LYS A 171 25.97 2.55 -15.96
N LEU A 172 25.14 3.58 -16.00
CA LEU A 172 25.07 4.50 -17.14
C LEU A 172 26.40 5.22 -17.38
N LYS A 173 27.10 5.65 -16.33
CA LYS A 173 28.43 6.26 -16.43
C LYS A 173 29.48 5.30 -16.99
N ARG A 174 29.41 4.01 -16.63
CA ARG A 174 30.34 2.98 -17.11
C ARG A 174 30.06 2.55 -18.54
N ASP A 175 28.80 2.32 -18.86
CA ASP A 175 28.40 1.64 -20.09
C ASP A 175 27.89 2.62 -21.17
N HIS A 176 27.70 3.90 -20.82
CA HIS A 176 27.17 4.99 -21.66
C HIS A 176 25.80 4.73 -22.32
N LYS A 177 25.16 3.61 -21.97
CA LYS A 177 23.84 3.19 -22.42
C LYS A 177 23.17 2.44 -21.28
N LEU A 178 21.90 2.75 -21.02
CA LEU A 178 21.10 2.07 -20.02
C LEU A 178 19.65 2.02 -20.49
N ASP A 179 19.12 0.81 -20.60
CA ASP A 179 17.71 0.55 -20.90
C ASP A 179 17.27 -0.63 -20.03
N THR A 180 17.06 -0.35 -18.76
CA THR A 180 16.74 -1.35 -17.74
C THR A 180 15.60 -0.81 -16.88
N PRO A 181 14.53 -1.59 -16.65
CA PRO A 181 13.44 -1.15 -15.82
C PRO A 181 13.92 -0.87 -14.39
N ILE A 182 13.39 0.18 -13.78
CA ILE A 182 13.70 0.54 -12.40
C ILE A 182 12.86 -0.33 -11.46
N THR A 183 13.50 -1.25 -10.75
CA THR A 183 12.84 -2.13 -9.79
C THR A 183 13.43 -1.95 -8.40
N GLN A 184 12.61 -1.57 -7.42
CA GLN A 184 13.02 -1.38 -6.03
C GLN A 184 12.33 -2.40 -5.12
N LEU A 185 12.60 -3.69 -5.36
CA LEU A 185 11.93 -4.79 -4.64
C LEU A 185 12.18 -4.76 -3.12
N MET A 186 13.26 -4.12 -2.68
CA MET A 186 13.60 -3.95 -1.26
C MET A 186 12.98 -2.68 -0.65
N SER A 187 12.42 -1.78 -1.46
CA SER A 187 11.65 -0.63 -0.98
C SER A 187 10.21 -1.07 -0.75
N LEU A 188 9.80 -1.11 0.52
CA LEU A 188 8.42 -1.44 0.90
C LEU A 188 7.43 -0.44 0.29
N ASN A 189 7.81 0.83 0.22
CA ASN A 189 7.02 1.90 -0.39
C ASN A 189 6.77 1.63 -1.89
N TRP A 190 7.82 1.22 -2.62
CA TRP A 190 7.71 0.87 -4.04
C TRP A 190 6.81 -0.36 -4.25
N CYS A 191 7.00 -1.42 -3.45
CA CYS A 191 6.20 -2.64 -3.53
C CYS A 191 4.72 -2.38 -3.23
N ALA A 192 4.42 -1.64 -2.15
CA ALA A 192 3.05 -1.34 -1.75
C ALA A 192 2.34 -0.46 -2.79
N HIS A 193 3.00 0.57 -3.30
CA HIS A 193 2.44 1.41 -4.36
C HIS A 193 2.13 0.60 -5.62
N ARG A 194 3.03 -0.29 -6.06
CA ARG A 194 2.82 -1.04 -7.30
C ARG A 194 1.66 -2.03 -7.21
N LEU A 195 1.48 -2.68 -6.07
CA LEU A 195 0.35 -3.59 -5.82
C LEU A 195 -1.00 -2.87 -5.84
N MET A 196 -1.06 -1.63 -5.35
CA MET A 196 -2.30 -0.85 -5.29
C MET A 196 -2.58 -0.05 -6.57
N ALA A 197 -1.54 0.39 -7.27
CA ALA A 197 -1.65 1.28 -8.43
C ALA A 197 -2.53 0.70 -9.54
N GLN A 198 -2.37 -0.59 -9.85
CA GLN A 198 -3.17 -1.23 -10.90
C GLN A 198 -4.67 -1.22 -10.57
N GLY A 199 -5.05 -1.60 -9.35
CA GLY A 199 -6.45 -1.57 -8.92
C GLY A 199 -7.03 -0.15 -8.89
N ILE A 200 -6.21 0.85 -8.54
CA ILE A 200 -6.61 2.27 -8.61
C ILE A 200 -6.84 2.66 -10.07
N LEU A 201 -5.94 2.34 -11.00
CA LEU A 201 -6.07 2.66 -12.43
C LEU A 201 -7.32 2.02 -13.07
N GLU A 202 -7.62 0.76 -12.74
CA GLU A 202 -8.82 0.07 -13.21
C GLU A 202 -10.10 0.72 -12.67
N THR A 203 -10.11 1.08 -11.38
CA THR A 203 -11.23 1.82 -10.76
C THR A 203 -11.43 3.17 -11.44
N LEU A 204 -10.34 3.92 -11.68
CA LEU A 204 -10.36 5.23 -12.32
C LEU A 204 -10.95 5.18 -13.74
N ALA A 205 -10.70 4.10 -14.49
CA ALA A 205 -11.25 3.94 -15.84
C ALA A 205 -12.78 3.78 -15.87
N GLY A 206 -13.38 3.23 -14.80
CA GLY A 206 -14.82 3.03 -14.67
C GLY A 206 -15.57 4.18 -13.98
N THR A 207 -14.86 5.14 -13.39
CA THR A 207 -15.45 6.21 -12.58
C THR A 207 -15.76 7.45 -13.44
N ALA A 208 -16.90 8.09 -13.22
CA ALA A 208 -17.25 9.31 -13.95
C ALA A 208 -16.31 10.47 -13.58
N ASN A 209 -15.87 11.25 -14.57
CA ASN A 209 -14.89 12.35 -14.38
C ASN A 209 -15.36 13.51 -13.48
N TRP A 210 -16.67 13.61 -13.21
CA TRP A 210 -17.21 14.65 -12.35
C TRP A 210 -17.12 14.30 -10.86
N LEU A 211 -16.83 13.03 -10.54
CA LEU A 211 -16.66 12.57 -9.16
C LEU A 211 -15.25 12.91 -8.66
N PRO A 212 -15.12 13.37 -7.41
CA PRO A 212 -13.83 13.63 -6.79
C PRO A 212 -13.07 12.31 -6.63
N ARG A 213 -11.75 12.34 -6.82
CA ARG A 213 -10.89 11.16 -6.66
C ARG A 213 -9.86 11.35 -5.56
N PRO A 214 -9.46 10.28 -4.84
CA PRO A 214 -8.36 10.37 -3.89
C PRO A 214 -7.11 10.95 -4.56
N LEU A 215 -6.39 11.78 -3.80
CA LEU A 215 -5.18 12.51 -4.21
C LEU A 215 -5.39 13.65 -5.22
N GLU A 216 -6.61 13.90 -5.71
CA GLU A 216 -6.87 15.10 -6.49
C GLU A 216 -6.80 16.35 -5.63
N MET A 217 -6.24 17.42 -6.22
CA MET A 217 -6.25 18.75 -5.62
C MET A 217 -7.61 19.40 -5.86
N ALA A 218 -8.17 20.02 -4.81
CA ALA A 218 -9.46 20.66 -4.87
C ALA A 218 -9.47 22.01 -4.14
N LEU A 219 -10.34 22.90 -4.61
CA LEU A 219 -10.84 24.02 -3.82
C LEU A 219 -12.04 23.54 -3.01
N PHE A 220 -12.17 24.01 -1.77
CA PHE A 220 -13.32 23.68 -0.94
C PHE A 220 -13.68 24.81 0.02
N VAL A 221 -14.94 24.87 0.40
CA VAL A 221 -15.47 25.74 1.46
C VAL A 221 -15.82 24.87 2.66
N ARG A 222 -15.40 25.25 3.87
CA ARG A 222 -15.62 24.40 5.05
C ARG A 222 -17.09 24.28 5.41
N GLU A 223 -17.83 25.39 5.35
CA GLU A 223 -19.21 25.50 5.83
C GLU A 223 -19.97 26.50 4.95
N PHE A 224 -21.21 26.18 4.60
CA PHE A 224 -22.17 27.12 4.03
C PHE A 224 -23.29 27.35 5.05
N GLU A 225 -23.89 28.54 5.06
CA GLU A 225 -25.12 28.72 5.82
C GLU A 225 -26.28 27.93 5.18
N LYS A 226 -27.30 27.58 5.97
CA LYS A 226 -28.41 26.68 5.57
C LYS A 226 -29.14 27.08 4.29
N ASP A 227 -29.10 28.35 3.93
CA ASP A 227 -29.81 28.92 2.77
C ASP A 227 -28.85 29.54 1.75
N GLU A 228 -27.56 29.24 1.83
CA GLU A 228 -26.54 29.73 0.91
C GLU A 228 -26.19 28.70 -0.16
N GLU A 229 -26.06 29.19 -1.39
CA GLU A 229 -25.64 28.41 -2.54
C GLU A 229 -24.52 29.15 -3.28
N LEU A 230 -23.62 28.41 -3.93
CA LEU A 230 -22.57 29.00 -4.75
C LEU A 230 -23.10 29.28 -6.17
N CYS A 231 -23.25 30.55 -6.52
CA CYS A 231 -23.82 30.99 -7.80
C CYS A 231 -22.90 31.96 -8.53
N ARG A 232 -23.00 32.01 -9.86
CA ARG A 232 -22.36 33.09 -10.65
C ARG A 232 -23.20 34.35 -10.63
N ASP A 233 -22.58 35.48 -10.32
CA ASP A 233 -23.18 36.80 -10.44
C ASP A 233 -23.21 37.28 -11.91
N SER A 234 -23.82 38.44 -12.16
CA SER A 234 -23.87 39.06 -13.49
C SER A 234 -22.49 39.47 -14.03
N SER A 235 -21.49 39.59 -13.17
CA SER A 235 -20.09 39.86 -13.54
C SER A 235 -19.31 38.57 -13.85
N GLY A 236 -19.94 37.40 -13.68
CA GLY A 236 -19.34 36.09 -13.89
C GLY A 236 -18.44 35.61 -12.74
N ASN A 237 -18.49 36.23 -11.57
CA ASN A 237 -17.76 35.79 -10.37
C ASN A 237 -18.63 34.81 -9.57
N PHE A 238 -17.99 33.83 -8.92
CA PHE A 238 -18.68 32.96 -7.98
C PHE A 238 -18.85 33.66 -6.63
N ARG A 239 -20.11 33.79 -6.19
CA ARG A 239 -20.50 34.40 -4.92
C ARG A 239 -21.48 33.51 -4.19
N LEU A 240 -21.56 33.71 -2.89
CA LEU A 240 -22.61 33.13 -2.06
C LEU A 240 -23.94 33.83 -2.40
N TYR A 241 -24.98 33.04 -2.67
CA TYR A 241 -26.33 33.52 -2.94
C TYR A 241 -27.26 32.96 -1.87
N ASN A 242 -27.93 33.86 -1.15
CA ASN A 242 -28.89 33.46 -0.14
C ASN A 242 -30.28 33.28 -0.78
N THR A 243 -30.78 32.04 -0.76
CA THR A 243 -32.04 31.65 -1.40
C THR A 243 -33.27 32.28 -0.73
N LYS A 244 -33.21 32.58 0.57
CA LYS A 244 -34.30 33.25 1.31
C LYS A 244 -34.40 34.75 0.99
N THR A 245 -33.28 35.46 1.07
CA THR A 245 -33.26 36.92 0.82
C THR A 245 -33.20 37.25 -0.67
N LYS A 246 -32.91 36.25 -1.51
CA LYS A 246 -32.73 36.36 -2.97
C LYS A 246 -31.67 37.40 -3.34
N ALA A 247 -30.59 37.44 -2.57
CA ALA A 247 -29.51 38.39 -2.74
C ALA A 247 -28.16 37.66 -2.70
N PHE A 248 -27.21 38.19 -3.49
CA PHE A 248 -25.82 37.79 -3.37
C PHE A 248 -25.21 38.40 -2.10
N SER A 249 -24.49 37.59 -1.35
CA SER A 249 -23.63 38.01 -0.25
C SER A 249 -22.18 38.10 -0.75
N GLY A 250 -21.21 37.79 0.12
CA GLY A 250 -19.79 37.91 -0.16
C GLY A 250 -19.23 36.82 -1.07
N PHE A 251 -17.91 36.80 -1.16
CA PHE A 251 -17.18 35.67 -1.75
C PHE A 251 -17.11 34.52 -0.74
N PRO A 252 -17.13 33.25 -1.20
CA PRO A 252 -16.87 32.11 -0.34
C PRO A 252 -15.43 32.12 0.20
N GLU A 253 -15.26 31.64 1.43
CA GLU A 253 -13.93 31.41 2.03
C GLU A 253 -13.29 30.15 1.45
N TRP A 254 -12.66 30.29 0.29
CA TRP A 254 -11.97 29.20 -0.39
C TRP A 254 -10.71 28.77 0.35
N GLU A 255 -10.63 27.49 0.67
CA GLU A 255 -9.39 26.79 0.99
C GLU A 255 -9.02 25.83 -0.15
N ALA A 256 -7.74 25.46 -0.22
CA ALA A 256 -7.28 24.40 -1.11
C ALA A 256 -6.70 23.22 -0.33
N GLY A 257 -6.88 22.02 -0.87
CA GLY A 257 -6.42 20.80 -0.25
C GLY A 257 -6.34 19.64 -1.22
N VAL A 258 -6.04 18.48 -0.67
CA VAL A 258 -6.04 17.20 -1.38
C VAL A 258 -7.20 16.36 -0.86
N ILE A 259 -7.89 15.68 -1.77
CA ILE A 259 -8.94 14.73 -1.42
C ILE A 259 -8.28 13.49 -0.79
N GLY A 260 -8.52 13.28 0.49
CA GLY A 260 -8.01 12.12 1.23
C GLY A 260 -8.92 10.91 1.10
N GLU A 261 -10.24 11.13 1.18
CA GLU A 261 -11.26 10.10 1.11
C GLU A 261 -12.47 10.57 0.30
N VAL A 262 -13.06 9.66 -0.45
CA VAL A 262 -14.31 9.84 -1.21
C VAL A 262 -15.47 9.23 -0.42
N PRO A 263 -16.71 9.71 -0.63
CA PRO A 263 -17.87 9.20 0.09
C PRO A 263 -18.11 7.71 -0.19
N GLN A 264 -18.62 7.01 0.83
CA GLN A 264 -19.05 5.61 0.71
C GLN A 264 -20.46 5.49 0.15
N GLU A 265 -21.29 6.50 0.39
CA GLU A 265 -22.60 6.64 -0.25
C GLU A 265 -22.47 7.12 -1.70
N GLU A 266 -23.41 6.71 -2.53
CA GLU A 266 -23.48 7.15 -3.93
C GLU A 266 -23.79 8.65 -4.02
N LEU A 267 -22.98 9.37 -4.80
CA LEU A 267 -23.23 10.77 -5.14
C LEU A 267 -24.20 10.87 -6.32
N ARG A 268 -25.19 11.74 -6.20
CA ARG A 268 -26.13 12.09 -7.26
C ARG A 268 -25.67 13.38 -7.94
N LEU A 269 -26.11 13.60 -9.18
CA LEU A 269 -25.77 14.83 -9.91
C LEU A 269 -26.28 16.09 -9.19
N ASP A 270 -27.41 15.97 -8.49
CA ASP A 270 -28.00 17.07 -7.71
C ASP A 270 -27.09 17.52 -6.55
N ASP A 271 -26.24 16.62 -6.02
CA ASP A 271 -25.27 16.93 -4.96
C ASP A 271 -24.20 17.95 -5.38
N LEU A 272 -24.08 18.27 -6.68
CA LEU A 272 -23.19 19.32 -7.18
C LEU A 272 -23.66 20.73 -6.78
N ILE A 273 -24.97 20.91 -6.59
CA ILE A 273 -25.60 22.20 -6.29
C ILE A 273 -26.00 22.26 -4.81
N THR A 274 -26.69 21.22 -4.35
CA THR A 274 -27.23 21.13 -2.98
C THR A 274 -27.16 19.69 -2.51
N GLU A 275 -26.82 19.46 -1.24
CA GLU A 275 -26.77 18.12 -0.68
C GLU A 275 -28.16 17.45 -0.70
N THR A 276 -28.23 16.26 -1.33
CA THR A 276 -29.43 15.42 -1.26
C THR A 276 -29.55 14.77 0.11
N GLU A 277 -30.72 14.24 0.44
CA GLU A 277 -30.90 13.43 1.65
C GLU A 277 -29.90 12.25 1.68
N LYS A 278 -29.16 12.11 2.80
CA LYS A 278 -28.14 11.08 3.05
C LYS A 278 -28.58 10.15 4.17
N GLU A 279 -28.22 8.89 4.07
CA GLU A 279 -28.57 7.88 5.08
C GLU A 279 -27.63 7.94 6.28
N THR A 280 -26.38 8.34 6.04
CA THR A 280 -25.32 8.40 7.05
C THR A 280 -24.83 9.82 7.27
N ASN A 281 -23.92 9.96 8.24
CA ASN A 281 -23.33 11.24 8.58
C ASN A 281 -22.32 11.69 7.52
N VAL A 282 -22.01 12.99 7.51
CA VAL A 282 -21.07 13.61 6.56
C VAL A 282 -19.68 12.96 6.56
N SER A 283 -19.26 12.30 7.64
CA SER A 283 -17.98 11.55 7.64
C SER A 283 -17.98 10.32 6.72
N MET A 284 -19.16 9.84 6.33
CA MET A 284 -19.34 8.65 5.48
C MET A 284 -19.97 9.05 4.14
N SER A 285 -20.87 10.03 4.13
CA SER A 285 -21.55 10.55 2.93
C SER A 285 -20.83 11.72 2.24
N GLY A 286 -19.84 12.33 2.91
CA GLY A 286 -19.08 13.47 2.42
C GLY A 286 -17.66 13.12 1.97
N ILE A 287 -16.94 14.14 1.49
CA ILE A 287 -15.58 14.05 0.97
C ILE A 287 -14.62 14.56 2.04
N ARG A 288 -13.59 13.77 2.37
CA ARG A 288 -12.52 14.26 3.26
C ARG A 288 -11.52 15.07 2.46
N VAL A 289 -11.42 16.37 2.77
CA VAL A 289 -10.40 17.24 2.20
C VAL A 289 -9.37 17.57 3.26
N GLU A 290 -8.10 17.38 2.92
CA GLU A 290 -6.94 17.70 3.76
C GLU A 290 -6.30 18.99 3.25
N PRO A 291 -6.39 20.11 4.01
CA PRO A 291 -5.82 21.38 3.58
C PRO A 291 -4.31 21.28 3.39
N TYR A 292 -3.80 21.83 2.28
CA TYR A 292 -2.43 21.59 1.87
C TYR A 292 -1.44 22.47 2.66
N SER A 293 -0.48 21.85 3.34
CA SER A 293 0.60 22.53 4.04
C SER A 293 1.63 23.13 3.08
N ASN A 294 2.43 24.07 3.55
CA ASN A 294 3.48 24.69 2.74
C ASN A 294 4.51 23.63 2.29
N PRO A 295 4.63 23.33 0.98
CA PRO A 295 5.54 22.30 0.49
C PRO A 295 7.02 22.67 0.66
N ASN A 296 7.35 23.95 0.81
CA ASN A 296 8.72 24.45 0.87
C ASN A 296 9.25 24.59 2.30
N LEU A 297 8.43 24.33 3.33
CA LEU A 297 8.93 24.35 4.71
C LEU A 297 9.78 23.11 4.95
N ALA A 298 11.09 23.31 5.13
CA ALA A 298 12.01 22.24 5.52
C ALA A 298 11.54 21.60 6.84
N SER A 299 11.70 20.29 6.95
CA SER A 299 11.28 19.45 8.09
C SER A 299 12.00 19.75 9.43
N THR A 300 12.76 20.84 9.51
CA THR A 300 13.63 21.20 10.63
C THR A 300 12.87 21.63 11.89
N SER A 301 11.59 21.99 11.81
CA SER A 301 10.69 22.02 12.97
C SER A 301 9.49 21.09 12.74
N THR A 302 9.50 19.94 13.39
CA THR A 302 8.48 18.89 13.26
C THR A 302 7.08 19.30 13.75
N LYS A 303 6.93 20.46 14.40
CA LYS A 303 5.65 20.91 14.96
C LYS A 303 4.79 21.73 13.98
N ASP A 304 5.40 22.53 13.09
CA ASP A 304 4.66 23.53 12.31
C ASP A 304 4.37 23.11 10.86
N ASN A 305 5.14 22.18 10.29
CA ASN A 305 4.97 21.81 8.88
C ASN A 305 3.63 21.09 8.58
N LYS A 306 3.05 20.39 9.55
CA LYS A 306 1.77 19.65 9.40
C LYS A 306 0.55 20.40 9.95
N PHE A 307 0.65 21.71 10.15
CA PHE A 307 -0.44 22.49 10.76
C PHE A 307 -1.75 22.40 9.96
N TRP A 308 -1.69 22.60 8.65
CA TRP A 308 -2.87 22.61 7.78
C TRP A 308 -3.43 21.21 7.55
N SER A 309 -2.56 20.23 7.30
CA SER A 309 -2.98 18.86 7.02
C SER A 309 -3.72 18.18 8.18
N LYS A 310 -3.48 18.60 9.43
CA LYS A 310 -4.21 18.10 10.61
C LYS A 310 -5.65 18.60 10.68
N ARG A 311 -6.01 19.66 9.94
CA ARG A 311 -7.33 20.31 9.95
C ARG A 311 -8.21 19.81 8.80
N HIS A 312 -8.15 18.51 8.54
CA HIS A 312 -9.01 17.84 7.58
C HIS A 312 -10.48 18.07 7.95
N LYS A 313 -11.35 18.08 6.94
CA LYS A 313 -12.79 18.24 7.13
C LYS A 313 -13.50 17.35 6.13
N TYR A 314 -14.57 16.71 6.60
CA TYR A 314 -15.54 16.08 5.71
C TYR A 314 -16.55 17.13 5.29
N VAL A 315 -16.71 17.31 3.98
CA VAL A 315 -17.63 18.30 3.39
C VAL A 315 -18.54 17.64 2.35
N PRO A 316 -19.78 18.11 2.19
CA PRO A 316 -20.66 17.67 1.10
C PRO A 316 -20.07 17.98 -0.29
N MET A 317 -20.55 17.28 -1.33
CA MET A 317 -20.05 17.44 -2.71
C MET A 317 -20.15 18.87 -3.24
N HIS A 318 -21.25 19.58 -2.97
CA HIS A 318 -21.44 20.96 -3.42
C HIS A 318 -20.45 21.97 -2.81
N HIS A 319 -19.66 21.59 -1.80
CA HIS A 319 -18.59 22.42 -1.23
C HIS A 319 -17.27 22.33 -1.99
N VAL A 320 -17.08 21.30 -2.81
CA VAL A 320 -15.79 20.98 -3.45
C VAL A 320 -15.81 21.37 -4.92
N ARG A 321 -14.71 21.94 -5.42
CA ARG A 321 -14.52 22.27 -6.83
C ARG A 321 -13.15 21.80 -7.33
N PRO A 322 -13.06 21.30 -8.58
CA PRO A 322 -11.77 20.90 -9.14
C PRO A 322 -10.78 22.07 -9.14
N PHE A 323 -9.58 21.85 -8.59
CA PHE A 323 -8.60 22.94 -8.45
C PHE A 323 -8.13 23.47 -9.81
N ILE A 324 -8.21 22.69 -10.89
CA ILE A 324 -7.82 23.13 -12.24
C ILE A 324 -8.55 24.41 -12.69
N PHE A 325 -9.74 24.68 -12.17
CA PHE A 325 -10.54 25.87 -12.45
C PHE A 325 -10.35 26.99 -11.41
N TRP A 326 -9.25 26.97 -10.65
CA TRP A 326 -9.01 27.94 -9.57
C TRP A 326 -9.13 29.40 -10.04
N GLN A 327 -8.70 29.71 -11.27
CA GLN A 327 -8.80 31.06 -11.84
C GLN A 327 -10.25 31.53 -11.98
N GLU A 328 -11.17 30.61 -12.24
CA GLU A 328 -12.60 30.92 -12.35
C GLU A 328 -13.23 31.10 -10.97
N TYR A 329 -12.90 30.24 -10.01
CA TYR A 329 -13.46 30.29 -8.66
C TYR A 329 -12.92 31.43 -7.80
N LEU A 330 -11.68 31.85 -8.04
CA LEU A 330 -11.04 32.97 -7.34
C LEU A 330 -11.21 34.30 -8.08
N ARG A 331 -11.97 34.33 -9.18
CA ARG A 331 -12.18 35.53 -9.96
C ARG A 331 -12.85 36.62 -9.13
N GLY A 332 -12.26 37.81 -9.13
CA GLY A 332 -12.75 38.96 -8.36
C GLY A 332 -12.27 39.02 -6.91
N ILE A 333 -11.53 38.01 -6.43
CA ILE A 333 -10.92 37.98 -5.10
C ILE A 333 -9.44 38.40 -5.23
N PRO A 334 -9.00 39.50 -4.59
CA PRO A 334 -7.59 39.90 -4.59
C PRO A 334 -6.67 38.79 -4.05
N GLU A 335 -5.50 38.60 -4.65
CA GLU A 335 -4.56 37.52 -4.27
C GLU A 335 -4.03 37.63 -2.83
N GLN A 336 -4.11 38.82 -2.24
CA GLN A 336 -3.76 39.10 -0.84
C GLN A 336 -4.78 38.51 0.14
N GLU A 337 -6.01 38.30 -0.32
CA GLU A 337 -7.12 37.75 0.47
C GLU A 337 -7.24 36.22 0.32
N TRP A 338 -6.47 35.61 -0.57
CA TRP A 338 -6.49 34.16 -0.76
C TRP A 338 -5.97 33.43 0.48
N HIS A 339 -6.66 32.35 0.86
CA HIS A 339 -6.20 31.49 1.93
C HIS A 339 -4.81 30.89 1.59
N PRO A 340 -3.86 30.80 2.55
CA PRO A 340 -2.50 30.34 2.28
C PRO A 340 -2.40 28.98 1.59
N THR A 341 -3.34 28.08 1.88
CA THR A 341 -3.37 26.73 1.30
C THR A 341 -3.53 26.75 -0.22
N ILE A 342 -4.17 27.77 -0.80
CA ILE A 342 -4.27 27.95 -2.26
C ILE A 342 -2.88 28.11 -2.87
N LYS A 343 -2.03 28.95 -2.28
CA LYS A 343 -0.65 29.19 -2.75
C LYS A 343 0.21 27.94 -2.57
N HIS A 344 -0.02 27.18 -1.51
CA HIS A 344 0.67 25.90 -1.30
C HIS A 344 0.30 24.87 -2.38
N VAL A 345 -0.99 24.74 -2.72
CA VAL A 345 -1.44 23.84 -3.80
C VAL A 345 -0.93 24.30 -5.16
N LEU A 346 -0.96 25.60 -5.46
CA LEU A 346 -0.37 26.15 -6.70
C LEU A 346 1.11 25.78 -6.85
N THR A 347 1.85 25.80 -5.74
CA THR A 347 3.27 25.39 -5.72
C THR A 347 3.40 23.89 -6.00
N ALA A 348 2.55 23.05 -5.41
CA ALA A 348 2.58 21.60 -5.59
C ALA A 348 2.07 21.13 -6.96
N MET A 349 1.17 21.86 -7.60
CA MET A 349 0.64 21.54 -8.94
C MET A 349 1.71 21.51 -10.04
N ALA A 350 2.89 22.12 -9.81
CA ALA A 350 4.00 22.07 -10.75
C ALA A 350 4.74 20.71 -10.76
N THR A 351 4.16 19.66 -10.17
CA THR A 351 4.76 18.33 -10.05
C THR A 351 3.99 17.29 -10.88
N LEU A 352 4.73 16.30 -11.39
CA LEU A 352 4.17 15.14 -12.09
C LEU A 352 4.80 13.89 -11.49
N ALA A 353 3.98 12.87 -11.24
CA ALA A 353 4.45 11.53 -10.91
C ALA A 353 4.05 10.56 -12.02
N LEU A 354 5.03 9.85 -12.57
CA LEU A 354 4.80 8.75 -13.50
C LEU A 354 4.62 7.47 -12.70
N THR A 355 3.52 6.78 -12.92
CA THR A 355 3.26 5.44 -12.35
C THR A 355 3.43 4.40 -13.45
N ASP A 356 4.15 3.32 -13.14
CA ASP A 356 4.28 2.17 -14.03
C ASP A 356 2.91 1.50 -14.25
N ARG A 357 2.69 0.94 -15.44
CA ARG A 357 1.38 0.46 -15.89
C ARG A 357 1.20 -1.04 -15.68
#